data_AF-A0A842RES1-F1
#
_entry.id   AF-A0A842RES1-F1
#
_cell.length_a   1.000
_cell.length_b   1.000
_cell.length_c   1.000
_cell.angle_alpha   90.00
_cell.angle_beta   90.00
_cell.angle_gamma   90.00
#
_symmetry.space_group_name_H-M   'P 1'
#
loop_
_entity.id
_entity.type
_entity.pdbx_description
1 polymer ?
#
loop_
_entity_poly.entity_id
_entity_poly.type
_entity_poly.pdbx_seq_one_letter_code
_entity_poly.pdbx_strand_id
1 'polypeptide(L)'
;MLLDCYFIDDDGVETKVEPKEAKVTHNSMIIIISHTERKIYLFKGNQTSIRQKFAAARTASGKRLKLGYKIKHIEETEGIDDDFKPVLDFLGGIVEDSGSKKRTRPPPKKKAKSTLKVKTLEELKEEKQTVPKKKGKERKKQTQLPKEIEIDYKDRTYTFETDITEDELKSKRGIPRKVKEELAEKLGYTIYKKKTSKSKKSSKTKNTSKTKPPSSPVIEGAPVELEKVLETMVNLDPPEKAICDYLLVGDDLYIILGDSKQDLRKGEFKLERVSNLPEGVFPAENYFPRILVSKNKILGIELWKRT
;
A
#
# COMPACT_ATOMS: atom_id res chain seq x y z
N MET A 1 -12.32 8.80 31.10
CA MET A 1 -12.23 8.23 29.74
C MET A 1 -10.77 8.15 29.35
N LEU A 2 -10.34 7.08 28.69
CA LEU A 2 -8.98 6.97 28.16
C LEU A 2 -8.97 7.51 26.73
N LEU A 3 -8.50 8.74 26.57
CA LEU A 3 -8.50 9.47 25.30
C LEU A 3 -7.07 9.84 24.90
N ASP A 4 -6.73 9.70 23.63
CA ASP A 4 -5.58 10.36 23.01
C ASP A 4 -6.08 11.44 22.05
N CYS A 5 -5.53 12.65 22.13
CA CYS A 5 -5.89 13.78 21.26
C CYS A 5 -4.69 14.20 20.40
N TYR A 6 -4.95 14.42 19.11
CA TYR A 6 -3.96 14.89 18.14
C TYR A 6 -4.51 16.07 17.36
N PHE A 7 -3.84 17.21 17.45
CA PHE A 7 -4.15 18.39 16.65
C PHE A 7 -3.38 18.35 15.34
N ILE A 8 -4.01 18.81 14.26
CA ILE A 8 -3.39 18.93 12.94
C ILE A 8 -3.19 20.42 12.64
N ASP A 9 -1.93 20.83 12.63
CA ASP A 9 -1.54 22.21 12.33
C ASP A 9 -1.80 22.56 10.86
N ASP A 10 -1.76 23.86 10.51
CA ASP A 10 -1.93 24.34 9.13
C ASP A 10 -0.94 23.70 8.14
N ASP A 11 0.21 23.24 8.63
CA ASP A 11 1.21 22.53 7.83
C ASP A 11 0.91 21.04 7.62
N GLY A 12 -0.11 20.51 8.29
CA GLY A 12 -0.49 19.10 8.23
C GLY A 12 0.36 18.20 9.14
N VAL A 13 1.11 18.79 10.07
CA VAL A 13 1.87 18.06 11.11
C VAL A 13 0.93 17.67 12.24
N GLU A 14 1.06 16.45 12.76
CA GLU A 14 0.30 16.00 13.94
C GLU A 14 1.04 16.36 15.24
N THR A 15 0.34 16.99 16.17
CA THR A 15 0.83 17.31 17.51
C THR A 15 -0.05 16.61 18.54
N LYS A 16 0.55 15.73 19.36
CA LYS A 16 -0.17 15.05 20.45
C LYS A 16 -0.37 16.03 21.61
N VAL A 17 -1.59 16.13 22.11
CA VAL A 17 -1.95 17.02 23.23
C VAL A 17 -2.67 16.22 24.30
N GLU A 18 -2.41 16.54 25.56
CA GLU A 18 -3.12 15.92 26.68
C GLU A 18 -4.61 16.34 26.66
N PRO A 19 -5.56 15.44 26.95
CA PRO A 19 -6.98 15.73 26.84
C PRO A 19 -7.45 16.94 27.66
N LYS A 20 -6.78 17.23 28.79
CA LYS A 20 -7.10 18.38 29.67
C LYS A 20 -6.66 19.72 29.08
N GLU A 21 -5.70 19.72 28.16
CA GLU A 21 -5.14 20.92 27.54
C GLU A 21 -5.69 21.15 26.13
N ALA A 22 -6.45 20.18 25.60
CA ALA A 22 -7.01 20.21 24.27
C ALA A 22 -8.13 21.26 24.17
N LYS A 23 -7.80 22.45 23.65
CA LYS A 23 -8.78 23.51 23.36
C LYS A 23 -9.36 23.31 21.96
N VAL A 24 -10.60 22.84 21.89
CA VAL A 24 -11.32 22.67 20.62
C VAL A 24 -11.82 24.03 20.16
N THR A 25 -11.44 24.47 18.96
CA THR A 25 -11.89 25.74 18.37
C THR A 25 -12.45 25.54 16.97
N HIS A 26 -13.17 26.53 16.44
CA HIS A 26 -13.76 26.47 15.08
C HIS A 26 -12.73 26.29 13.95
N ASN A 27 -11.46 26.67 14.21
CA ASN A 27 -10.35 26.54 13.26
C ASN A 27 -9.61 25.20 13.38
N SER A 28 -9.87 24.45 14.46
CA SER A 28 -9.10 23.26 14.80
C SER A 28 -9.56 22.02 14.03
N MET A 29 -8.59 21.21 13.60
CA MET A 29 -8.80 19.88 13.06
C MET A 29 -8.18 18.89 14.04
N ILE A 30 -9.00 18.02 14.65
CA ILE A 30 -8.58 17.18 15.78
C ILE A 30 -8.95 15.72 15.51
N ILE A 31 -8.01 14.83 15.82
CA ILE A 31 -8.23 13.38 15.84
C ILE A 31 -8.27 12.95 17.32
N ILE A 32 -9.39 12.39 17.74
CA ILE A 32 -9.60 11.93 19.11
C ILE A 32 -9.79 10.41 19.09
N ILE A 33 -8.97 9.69 19.83
CA ILE A 33 -9.04 8.23 19.91
C ILE A 33 -9.64 7.87 21.26
N SER A 34 -10.85 7.31 21.26
CA SER A 34 -11.47 6.73 22.45
C SER A 34 -11.17 5.24 22.52
N HIS A 35 -10.27 4.87 23.42
CA HIS A 35 -9.91 3.46 23.62
C HIS A 35 -11.03 2.67 24.30
N THR A 36 -11.83 3.34 25.15
CA THR A 36 -12.98 2.72 25.83
C THR A 36 -14.06 2.31 24.82
N GLU A 37 -14.34 3.12 23.81
CA GLU A 37 -15.36 2.83 22.79
C GLU A 37 -14.80 2.17 21.51
N ARG A 38 -13.48 2.04 21.40
CA ARG A 38 -12.78 1.57 20.19
C ARG A 38 -13.19 2.36 18.93
N LYS A 39 -13.27 3.68 19.07
CA LYS A 39 -13.63 4.62 18.00
C LYS A 39 -12.56 5.70 17.84
N ILE A 40 -12.38 6.16 16.61
CA ILE A 40 -11.58 7.32 16.25
C ILE A 40 -12.54 8.40 15.77
N TYR A 41 -12.65 9.48 16.52
CA TYR A 41 -13.43 10.65 16.15
C TYR A 41 -12.55 11.61 15.36
N LEU A 42 -13.00 11.97 14.16
CA LEU A 42 -12.35 12.97 13.31
C LEU A 42 -13.19 14.24 13.33
N PHE A 43 -12.84 15.16 14.23
CA PHE A 43 -13.55 16.43 14.40
C PHE A 43 -13.01 17.48 13.42
N LYS A 44 -13.92 18.12 12.69
CA LYS A 44 -13.67 19.16 11.71
C LYS A 44 -14.38 20.43 12.12
N GLY A 45 -13.62 21.40 12.62
CA GLY A 45 -14.11 22.75 12.85
C GLY A 45 -14.54 23.42 11.53
N ASN A 46 -15.50 24.33 11.62
CA ASN A 46 -16.10 25.02 10.48
C ASN A 46 -15.06 25.72 9.58
N GLN A 47 -14.03 26.32 10.18
CA GLN A 47 -13.02 27.14 9.48
C GLN A 47 -11.71 26.40 9.15
N THR A 48 -11.71 25.07 9.25
CA THR A 48 -10.52 24.25 8.94
C THR A 48 -10.11 24.31 7.47
N SER A 49 -8.80 24.40 7.23
CA SER A 49 -8.24 24.44 5.87
C SER A 49 -8.36 23.10 5.15
N ILE A 50 -8.37 23.12 3.80
CA ILE A 50 -8.38 21.91 2.98
C ILE A 50 -7.16 21.02 3.26
N ARG A 51 -5.99 21.64 3.46
CA ARG A 51 -4.73 20.94 3.77
C ARG A 51 -4.82 20.14 5.06
N GLN A 52 -5.35 20.75 6.13
CA GLN A 52 -5.59 20.07 7.41
C GLN A 52 -6.54 18.88 7.25
N LYS A 53 -7.63 19.01 6.48
CA LYS A 53 -8.60 17.93 6.25
C LYS A 53 -7.93 16.71 5.60
N PHE A 54 -7.12 16.91 4.57
CA PHE A 54 -6.40 15.82 3.92
C PHE A 54 -5.33 15.19 4.82
N ALA A 55 -4.57 16.01 5.56
CA ALA A 55 -3.58 15.51 6.50
C ALA A 55 -4.24 14.67 7.60
N ALA A 56 -5.31 15.19 8.21
CA ALA A 56 -6.06 14.51 9.27
C ALA A 56 -6.68 13.20 8.78
N ALA A 57 -7.26 13.16 7.57
CA ALA A 57 -7.82 11.94 7.00
C ALA A 57 -6.75 10.84 6.80
N ARG A 58 -5.56 11.20 6.29
CA ARG A 58 -4.43 10.26 6.15
C ARG A 58 -3.98 9.74 7.51
N THR A 59 -3.78 10.64 8.46
CA THR A 59 -3.35 10.29 9.82
C THR A 59 -4.36 9.37 10.50
N ALA A 60 -5.66 9.71 10.46
CA ALA A 60 -6.72 8.91 11.05
C ALA A 60 -6.80 7.51 10.40
N SER A 61 -6.65 7.41 9.08
CA SER A 61 -6.57 6.12 8.37
C SER A 61 -5.39 5.28 8.86
N GLY A 62 -4.22 5.89 9.01
CA GLY A 62 -3.04 5.22 9.57
C GLY A 62 -3.25 4.72 11.00
N LYS A 63 -3.88 5.51 11.87
CA LYS A 63 -4.23 5.06 13.24
C LYS A 63 -5.27 3.94 13.23
N ARG A 64 -6.26 4.00 12.34
CA ARG A 64 -7.26 2.93 12.15
C ARG A 64 -6.62 1.60 11.76
N LEU A 65 -5.66 1.60 10.85
CA LEU A 65 -4.96 0.37 10.46
C LEU A 65 -4.18 -0.24 11.63
N LYS A 66 -3.57 0.59 12.46
CA LYS A 66 -2.81 0.14 13.64
C LYS A 66 -3.70 -0.40 14.76
N LEU A 67 -4.83 0.26 15.02
CA LEU A 67 -5.69 -0.03 16.18
C LEU A 67 -6.93 -0.89 15.84
N GLY A 68 -7.33 -0.95 14.58
CA GLY A 68 -8.56 -1.62 14.14
C GLY A 68 -9.86 -0.88 14.47
N TYR A 69 -9.79 0.37 14.96
CA TYR A 69 -10.95 1.13 15.42
C TYR A 69 -11.77 1.72 14.26
N LYS A 70 -13.07 1.94 14.48
CA LYS A 70 -13.95 2.59 13.48
C LYS A 70 -13.76 4.10 13.51
N ILE A 71 -13.66 4.72 12.34
CA ILE A 71 -13.60 6.19 12.22
C ILE A 71 -15.02 6.75 12.15
N LYS A 72 -15.32 7.76 12.97
CA LYS A 72 -16.55 8.55 12.93
C LYS A 72 -16.19 10.00 12.58
N HIS A 73 -16.75 10.52 11.49
CA HIS A 73 -16.55 11.90 11.06
C HIS A 73 -17.53 12.80 11.78
N ILE A 74 -17.06 13.94 12.28
CA ILE A 74 -17.88 14.90 13.01
C ILE A 74 -17.60 16.27 12.42
N GLU A 75 -18.61 16.86 11.81
CA GLU A 75 -18.53 18.19 11.23
C GLU A 75 -19.32 19.16 12.09
N GLU A 76 -18.67 20.23 12.54
CA GLU A 76 -19.32 21.23 13.38
C GLU A 76 -20.58 21.82 12.72
N THR A 77 -20.57 21.97 11.39
CA THR A 77 -21.68 22.54 10.61
C THR A 77 -22.89 21.61 10.51
N GLU A 78 -22.70 20.30 10.60
CA GLU A 78 -23.79 19.32 10.55
C GLU A 78 -24.43 19.09 11.93
N GLY A 79 -23.78 19.61 12.99
CA GLY A 79 -24.17 19.43 14.37
C GLY A 79 -23.30 18.40 15.09
N ILE A 80 -23.32 18.48 16.42
CA ILE A 80 -22.57 17.57 17.27
C ILE A 80 -23.45 16.37 17.64
N ASP A 81 -23.05 15.18 17.19
CA ASP A 81 -23.70 13.92 17.52
C ASP A 81 -23.79 13.67 19.03
N ASP A 82 -24.89 13.06 19.48
CA ASP A 82 -25.11 12.71 20.89
C ASP A 82 -24.01 11.79 21.46
N ASP A 83 -23.47 10.88 20.64
CA ASP A 83 -22.35 10.03 21.02
C ASP A 83 -21.06 10.81 21.32
N PHE A 84 -20.87 11.97 20.67
CA PHE A 84 -19.65 12.76 20.81
C PHE A 84 -19.75 13.85 21.86
N LYS A 85 -20.95 14.31 22.20
CA LYS A 85 -21.18 15.27 23.30
C LYS A 85 -20.41 14.95 24.58
N PRO A 86 -20.44 13.73 25.16
CA PRO A 86 -19.72 13.45 26.40
C PRO A 86 -18.20 13.51 26.23
N VAL A 87 -17.68 13.23 25.02
CA VAL A 87 -16.25 13.39 24.70
C VAL A 87 -15.91 14.87 24.60
N LEU A 88 -16.74 15.66 23.94
CA LEU A 88 -16.54 17.10 23.79
C LEU A 88 -16.64 17.84 25.13
N ASP A 89 -17.60 17.47 25.97
CA ASP A 89 -17.76 18.01 27.32
C ASP A 89 -16.52 17.70 28.18
N PHE A 90 -15.97 16.49 28.05
CA PHE A 90 -14.73 16.10 28.74
C PHE A 90 -13.51 16.92 28.26
N LEU A 91 -13.49 17.35 26.99
CA LEU A 91 -12.46 18.23 26.44
C LEU A 91 -12.68 19.71 26.77
N GLY A 92 -13.75 20.07 27.50
CA GLY A 92 -14.05 21.44 27.90
C GLY A 92 -14.87 22.23 26.89
N GLY A 93 -15.50 21.56 25.91
CA GLY A 93 -16.37 22.19 24.93
C GLY A 93 -15.62 22.91 23.80
N ILE A 94 -16.39 23.56 22.91
CA ILE A 94 -15.84 24.43 21.86
C ILE A 94 -15.61 25.80 22.47
N VAL A 95 -14.36 26.25 22.45
CA VAL A 95 -13.95 27.57 22.93
C VAL A 95 -14.00 28.56 21.77
N GLU A 96 -14.74 29.66 21.92
CA GLU A 96 -14.71 30.76 20.96
C GLU A 96 -13.33 31.43 21.01
N ASP A 97 -12.63 31.43 19.87
CA ASP A 97 -11.37 32.16 19.69
C ASP A 97 -11.65 33.67 19.75
N SER A 98 -11.73 34.23 20.96
CA SER A 98 -11.97 35.65 21.23
C SER A 98 -10.86 36.60 20.71
N GLY A 99 -9.89 36.10 19.95
CA GLY A 99 -8.65 36.82 19.69
C GLY A 99 -7.94 36.50 18.38
N SER A 100 -8.59 35.97 17.34
CA SER A 100 -7.93 35.88 16.04
C SER A 100 -7.79 37.28 15.43
N LYS A 101 -6.71 38.00 15.78
CA LYS A 101 -6.21 39.15 15.04
C LYS A 101 -6.21 38.78 13.57
N LYS A 102 -7.12 39.37 12.81
CA LYS A 102 -7.27 39.26 11.37
C LYS A 102 -5.86 39.34 10.76
N ARG A 103 -5.28 38.20 10.37
CA ARG A 103 -4.00 38.16 9.65
C ARG A 103 -4.26 38.88 8.34
N THR A 104 -3.95 40.17 8.29
CA THR A 104 -3.94 40.95 7.05
C THR A 104 -2.96 40.23 6.14
N ARG A 105 -3.49 39.57 5.10
CA ARG A 105 -2.66 39.04 4.02
C ARG A 105 -1.74 40.19 3.59
N PRO A 106 -0.41 40.04 3.65
CA PRO A 106 0.48 41.07 3.13
C PRO A 106 0.05 41.36 1.69
N PRO A 107 -0.04 42.64 1.29
CA PRO A 107 -0.51 43.02 -0.03
C PRO A 107 0.31 42.24 -1.07
N PRO A 108 -0.35 41.66 -2.09
CA PRO A 108 0.33 40.87 -3.10
C PRO A 108 1.46 41.72 -3.69
N LYS A 109 2.71 41.30 -3.45
CA LYS A 109 3.88 41.91 -4.09
C LYS A 109 3.61 41.84 -5.60
N LYS A 110 3.50 43.02 -6.23
CA LYS A 110 3.30 43.21 -7.67
C LYS A 110 4.40 42.45 -8.40
N LYS A 111 4.12 41.21 -8.83
CA LYS A 111 4.99 40.50 -9.76
C LYS A 111 4.86 41.21 -11.11
N ALA A 112 6.01 41.60 -11.64
CA ALA A 112 6.13 42.23 -12.94
C ALA A 112 5.41 41.40 -14.01
N LYS A 113 4.64 42.10 -14.85
CA LYS A 113 3.93 41.56 -16.01
C LYS A 113 4.93 40.92 -16.97
N SER A 114 4.96 39.59 -17.08
CA SER A 114 5.44 38.91 -18.28
C SER A 114 4.25 38.65 -19.19
N THR A 115 4.09 39.52 -20.19
CA THR A 115 3.13 39.38 -21.28
C THR A 115 3.52 38.20 -22.17
N LEU A 116 2.82 37.08 -22.05
CA LEU A 116 2.73 36.09 -23.12
C LEU A 116 1.30 36.13 -23.67
N LYS A 117 1.23 36.58 -24.93
CA LYS A 117 0.03 36.55 -25.78
C LYS A 117 -0.35 35.10 -26.04
N VAL A 118 -1.47 34.64 -25.50
CA VAL A 118 -2.16 33.44 -25.98
C VAL A 118 -3.33 33.92 -26.84
N LYS A 119 -3.30 33.52 -28.11
CA LYS A 119 -4.36 33.77 -29.07
C LYS A 119 -5.57 32.91 -28.74
N THR A 120 -6.70 33.58 -28.67
CA THR A 120 -8.06 33.06 -28.69
C THR A 120 -8.29 32.15 -29.89
N LEU A 121 -8.86 30.96 -29.65
CA LEU A 121 -9.64 30.23 -30.65
C LEU A 121 -10.99 29.92 -30.01
N GLU A 122 -12.01 30.60 -30.51
CA GLU A 122 -13.41 30.37 -30.22
C GLU A 122 -13.92 29.13 -30.97
N GLU A 123 -15.04 28.63 -30.45
CA GLU A 123 -16.09 27.91 -31.18
C GLU A 123 -15.82 26.44 -31.54
N LEU A 124 -16.43 25.53 -30.78
CA LEU A 124 -17.33 24.54 -31.39
C LEU A 124 -18.37 24.04 -30.37
N LYS A 125 -19.55 23.81 -30.92
CA LYS A 125 -20.86 23.79 -30.28
C LYS A 125 -21.21 22.49 -29.57
N GLU A 126 -22.10 22.68 -28.60
CA GLU A 126 -23.22 21.84 -28.17
C GLU A 126 -23.50 20.54 -28.93
N GLU A 127 -23.56 19.43 -28.21
CA GLU A 127 -24.62 18.43 -28.44
C GLU A 127 -24.99 17.72 -27.12
N LYS A 128 -26.21 17.95 -26.65
CA LYS A 128 -26.83 17.26 -25.52
C LYS A 128 -27.39 15.93 -26.02
N GLN A 129 -26.93 14.80 -25.47
CA GLN A 129 -27.68 13.54 -25.52
C GLN A 129 -28.11 13.11 -24.12
N THR A 130 -29.43 13.13 -23.95
CA THR A 130 -30.21 12.58 -22.84
C THR A 130 -30.32 11.06 -22.99
N VAL A 131 -29.93 10.29 -21.97
CA VAL A 131 -30.16 8.84 -21.89
C VAL A 131 -30.82 8.49 -20.54
N PRO A 132 -31.82 7.58 -20.52
CA PRO A 132 -32.86 7.55 -19.49
C PRO A 132 -32.51 6.77 -18.21
N LYS A 133 -33.19 7.19 -17.14
CA LYS A 133 -33.33 6.53 -15.83
C LYS A 133 -33.67 5.04 -15.95
N LYS A 134 -32.81 4.16 -15.42
CA LYS A 134 -33.17 2.78 -15.04
C LYS A 134 -33.31 2.67 -13.52
N LYS A 135 -34.54 2.41 -13.06
CA LYS A 135 -34.89 1.96 -11.71
C LYS A 135 -34.34 0.54 -11.51
N GLY A 136 -33.61 0.30 -10.42
CA GLY A 136 -33.04 -1.00 -10.07
C GLY A 136 -33.05 -1.26 -8.57
N LYS A 137 -34.09 -1.96 -8.12
CA LYS A 137 -34.35 -2.70 -6.87
C LYS A 137 -33.25 -2.75 -5.79
N GLU A 138 -33.64 -2.30 -4.59
CA GLU A 138 -33.04 -2.69 -3.31
C GLU A 138 -33.11 -4.21 -3.11
N ARG A 139 -31.97 -4.83 -2.79
CA ARG A 139 -31.89 -6.15 -2.16
C ARG A 139 -31.23 -5.99 -0.80
N LYS A 140 -32.05 -6.06 0.25
CA LYS A 140 -31.61 -6.26 1.63
C LYS A 140 -30.95 -7.64 1.73
N LYS A 141 -29.67 -7.71 2.08
CA LYS A 141 -29.04 -8.91 2.63
C LYS A 141 -28.58 -8.60 4.05
N GLN A 142 -29.12 -9.39 4.96
CA GLN A 142 -28.91 -9.37 6.40
C GLN A 142 -27.63 -10.17 6.67
N THR A 143 -26.54 -9.49 7.05
CA THR A 143 -25.29 -10.14 7.44
C THR A 143 -25.34 -10.44 8.93
N GLN A 144 -25.32 -11.73 9.29
CA GLN A 144 -25.16 -12.18 10.67
C GLN A 144 -23.68 -12.03 11.09
N LEU A 145 -23.43 -11.45 12.27
CA LEU A 145 -22.09 -11.33 12.86
C LEU A 145 -21.58 -12.69 13.35
N PRO A 146 -20.31 -13.06 13.12
CA PRO A 146 -19.68 -14.18 13.81
C PRO A 146 -19.25 -13.82 15.24
N LYS A 147 -19.31 -14.83 16.10
CA LYS A 147 -18.98 -14.84 17.53
C LYS A 147 -17.52 -14.43 17.79
N GLU A 148 -17.33 -13.69 18.88
CA GLU A 148 -16.05 -13.29 19.43
C GLU A 148 -15.19 -14.51 19.79
N ILE A 149 -13.92 -14.50 19.36
CA ILE A 149 -12.87 -15.39 19.85
C ILE A 149 -12.02 -14.55 20.79
N GLU A 150 -12.07 -14.88 22.07
CA GLU A 150 -11.23 -14.32 23.12
C GLU A 150 -9.84 -14.96 23.01
N ILE A 151 -8.81 -14.15 22.77
CA ILE A 151 -7.40 -14.60 22.78
C ILE A 151 -6.68 -13.80 23.85
N ASP A 152 -6.38 -14.49 24.96
CA ASP A 152 -5.61 -13.98 26.08
C ASP A 152 -4.12 -13.96 25.71
N TYR A 153 -3.51 -12.77 25.76
CA TYR A 153 -2.08 -12.56 25.51
C TYR A 153 -1.40 -12.18 26.82
N LYS A 154 -0.93 -13.18 27.55
CA LYS A 154 0.08 -13.00 28.60
C LYS A 154 1.30 -13.86 28.30
N ASP A 155 2.44 -13.17 28.30
CA ASP A 155 3.79 -13.68 28.49
C ASP A 155 4.41 -14.54 27.37
N ARG A 156 5.09 -13.86 26.43
CA ARG A 156 6.24 -14.45 25.72
C ARG A 156 7.38 -13.44 25.60
N THR A 157 8.37 -13.58 26.48
CA THR A 157 9.73 -13.08 26.26
C THR A 157 10.44 -14.06 25.32
N TYR A 158 10.85 -13.57 24.14
CA TYR A 158 11.51 -14.36 23.11
C TYR A 158 13.03 -14.16 23.21
N THR A 159 13.74 -15.17 23.70
CA THR A 159 15.20 -15.27 23.59
C THR A 159 15.56 -16.03 22.31
N PHE A 160 16.33 -15.40 21.43
CA PHE A 160 16.80 -15.97 20.17
C PHE A 160 18.11 -16.73 20.42
N GLU A 161 18.03 -18.03 20.68
CA GLU A 161 19.15 -18.96 20.49
C GLU A 161 18.99 -19.58 19.11
N THR A 162 19.89 -19.26 18.17
CA THR A 162 19.87 -19.86 16.83
C THR A 162 20.76 -21.09 16.80
N ASP A 163 20.15 -22.26 17.01
CA ASP A 163 20.76 -23.55 16.70
C ASP A 163 20.74 -23.76 15.18
N ILE A 164 21.79 -23.33 14.49
CA ILE A 164 21.96 -23.64 13.06
C ILE A 164 22.52 -25.06 12.98
N THR A 165 21.71 -25.98 12.46
CA THR A 165 22.07 -27.40 12.31
C THR A 165 22.95 -27.63 11.08
N GLU A 166 23.84 -28.63 11.15
CA GLU A 166 24.89 -28.92 10.16
C GLU A 166 24.36 -29.19 8.74
N ASP A 167 23.10 -29.63 8.62
CA ASP A 167 22.43 -29.91 7.35
C ASP A 167 21.98 -28.63 6.62
N GLU A 168 21.77 -27.53 7.36
CA GLU A 168 21.36 -26.24 6.80
C GLU A 168 22.52 -25.53 6.07
N LEU A 169 23.77 -25.76 6.51
CA LEU A 169 24.97 -25.25 5.82
C LEU A 169 25.32 -26.04 4.55
N LYS A 170 24.94 -27.33 4.51
CA LYS A 170 25.18 -28.21 3.37
C LYS A 170 24.16 -27.99 2.24
N SER A 171 22.93 -27.57 2.54
CA SER A 171 21.87 -27.39 1.54
C SER A 171 21.93 -26.05 0.78
N LYS A 172 22.57 -25.00 1.34
CA LYS A 172 22.69 -23.69 0.68
C LYS A 172 23.69 -23.76 -0.49
N ARG A 173 23.14 -23.90 -1.71
CA ARG A 173 23.84 -23.70 -2.99
C ARG A 173 24.00 -22.20 -3.23
N GLY A 174 25.22 -21.74 -3.51
CA GLY A 174 25.51 -20.34 -3.88
C GLY A 174 26.50 -19.60 -2.97
N ILE A 175 26.87 -20.15 -1.81
CA ILE A 175 27.90 -19.54 -0.97
C ILE A 175 29.27 -19.77 -1.63
N PRO A 176 30.06 -18.71 -1.88
CA PRO A 176 31.40 -18.82 -2.44
C PRO A 176 32.28 -19.74 -1.59
N ARG A 177 33.07 -20.59 -2.24
CA ARG A 177 33.89 -21.63 -1.56
C ARG A 177 34.80 -21.06 -0.46
N LYS A 178 35.35 -19.86 -0.66
CA LYS A 178 36.18 -19.17 0.34
C LYS A 178 35.43 -18.87 1.65
N VAL A 179 34.16 -18.47 1.55
CA VAL A 179 33.33 -18.16 2.74
C VAL A 179 32.98 -19.44 3.51
N LYS A 180 32.79 -20.57 2.83
CA LYS A 180 32.59 -21.87 3.50
C LYS A 180 33.85 -22.35 4.22
N GLU A 181 35.04 -22.12 3.64
CA GLU A 181 36.31 -22.51 4.25
C GLU A 181 36.63 -21.66 5.51
N GLU A 182 36.36 -20.36 5.47
CA GLU A 182 36.58 -19.43 6.60
C GLU A 182 35.60 -19.68 7.78
N LEU A 183 34.33 -20.02 7.48
CA LEU A 183 33.34 -20.43 8.49
C LEU A 183 33.69 -21.78 9.13
N ALA A 184 34.23 -22.73 8.35
CA ALA A 184 34.63 -24.04 8.87
C ALA A 184 35.86 -23.94 9.79
N GLU A 185 36.80 -23.03 9.51
CA GLU A 185 37.98 -22.78 10.34
C GLU A 185 37.60 -22.13 11.68
N LYS A 186 36.68 -21.16 11.68
CA LYS A 186 36.15 -20.55 12.91
C LYS A 186 35.40 -21.55 13.81
N LEU A 187 34.82 -22.59 13.22
CA LEU A 187 34.07 -23.62 13.94
C LEU A 187 34.90 -24.87 14.27
N GLY A 188 36.20 -24.88 13.96
CA GLY A 188 37.12 -25.95 14.38
C GLY A 188 36.94 -27.30 13.66
N TYR A 189 36.34 -27.34 12.46
CA TYR A 189 36.09 -28.59 11.75
C TYR A 189 37.20 -28.95 10.75
N THR A 190 37.83 -30.11 10.91
CA THR A 190 38.78 -30.68 9.93
C THR A 190 38.05 -31.37 8.77
N ILE A 191 38.08 -30.78 7.57
CA ILE A 191 37.46 -31.36 6.36
C ILE A 191 38.39 -32.44 5.78
N TYR A 192 38.02 -33.72 5.93
CA TYR A 192 38.73 -34.84 5.30
C TYR A 192 38.51 -34.84 3.76
N LYS A 193 39.59 -34.65 3.00
CA LYS A 193 39.59 -34.76 1.53
C LYS A 193 39.38 -36.21 1.09
N LYS A 194 38.16 -36.57 0.70
CA LYS A 194 37.86 -37.88 0.09
C LYS A 194 38.41 -37.93 -1.34
N LYS A 195 39.45 -38.74 -1.57
CA LYS A 195 39.99 -39.05 -2.90
C LYS A 195 38.91 -39.73 -3.75
N THR A 196 38.57 -39.14 -4.89
CA THR A 196 37.63 -39.70 -5.86
C THR A 196 38.35 -40.65 -6.82
N SER A 197 38.02 -41.93 -6.76
CA SER A 197 38.39 -42.95 -7.74
C SER A 197 37.55 -42.80 -9.02
N LYS A 198 38.22 -42.72 -10.17
CA LYS A 198 37.61 -42.75 -11.51
C LYS A 198 36.88 -44.07 -11.73
N SER A 199 35.58 -43.99 -12.04
CA SER A 199 34.80 -45.10 -12.60
C SER A 199 34.23 -44.68 -13.95
N LYS A 200 34.66 -45.40 -15.01
CA LYS A 200 34.09 -45.37 -16.37
C LYS A 200 32.88 -46.32 -16.41
N LYS A 201 31.73 -45.85 -16.89
CA LYS A 201 30.67 -46.65 -17.56
C LYS A 201 29.77 -45.71 -18.36
N SER A 202 29.87 -45.71 -19.69
CA SER A 202 29.08 -46.50 -20.65
C SER A 202 27.62 -46.05 -20.77
N SER A 203 27.40 -45.24 -21.82
CA SER A 203 26.21 -45.11 -22.66
C SER A 203 24.95 -45.90 -22.30
N LYS A 204 23.86 -45.17 -22.04
CA LYS A 204 22.52 -45.55 -22.54
C LYS A 204 21.72 -44.29 -22.85
N THR A 205 21.56 -44.05 -24.14
CA THR A 205 20.74 -43.01 -24.76
C THR A 205 19.30 -43.15 -24.26
N LYS A 206 18.82 -42.15 -23.52
CA LYS A 206 17.42 -42.01 -23.14
C LYS A 206 16.88 -40.80 -23.91
N ASN A 207 16.02 -41.06 -24.88
CA ASN A 207 15.25 -40.05 -25.59
C ASN A 207 14.43 -39.25 -24.57
N THR A 208 14.95 -38.10 -24.15
CA THR A 208 14.15 -37.04 -23.55
C THR A 208 13.43 -36.34 -24.69
N SER A 209 12.15 -36.66 -24.84
CA SER A 209 11.20 -35.83 -25.57
C SER A 209 11.31 -34.40 -25.06
N LYS A 210 11.86 -33.51 -25.89
CA LYS A 210 11.77 -32.06 -25.70
C LYS A 210 10.28 -31.71 -25.69
N THR A 211 9.70 -31.62 -24.50
CA THR A 211 8.40 -30.99 -24.29
C THR A 211 8.55 -29.58 -24.83
N LYS A 212 7.77 -29.24 -25.89
CA LYS A 212 7.67 -27.88 -26.38
C LYS A 212 7.38 -26.96 -25.18
N PRO A 213 8.08 -25.82 -25.04
CA PRO A 213 7.69 -24.83 -24.04
C PRO A 213 6.22 -24.46 -24.27
N PRO A 214 5.43 -24.28 -23.20
CA PRO A 214 4.03 -23.87 -23.32
C PRO A 214 3.97 -22.62 -24.21
N SER A 215 3.12 -22.66 -25.24
CA SER A 215 2.94 -21.54 -26.15
C SER A 215 2.46 -20.33 -25.35
N SER A 216 3.31 -19.32 -25.22
CA SER A 216 2.97 -18.06 -24.57
C SER A 216 1.69 -17.48 -25.20
N PRO A 217 0.76 -16.92 -24.40
CA PRO A 217 -0.41 -16.24 -24.94
C PRO A 217 0.04 -15.04 -25.80
N VAL A 218 -0.16 -15.13 -27.11
CA VAL A 218 0.15 -14.06 -28.06
C VAL A 218 -0.99 -13.05 -28.01
N ILE A 219 -0.70 -11.84 -27.54
CA ILE A 219 -1.63 -10.69 -27.59
C ILE A 219 -1.32 -9.93 -28.88
N GLU A 220 -2.18 -10.04 -29.89
CA GLU A 220 -2.00 -9.31 -31.16
C GLU A 220 -1.98 -7.79 -30.91
N GLY A 221 -0.87 -7.13 -31.28
CA GLY A 221 -0.68 -5.68 -31.11
C GLY A 221 -0.04 -5.25 -29.78
N ALA A 222 0.50 -6.18 -28.99
CA ALA A 222 1.25 -5.84 -27.78
C ALA A 222 2.54 -5.05 -28.09
N PRO A 223 2.92 -4.08 -27.24
CA PRO A 223 4.24 -3.44 -27.34
C PRO A 223 5.36 -4.47 -27.27
N VAL A 224 6.41 -4.32 -28.09
CA VAL A 224 7.60 -5.20 -28.11
C VAL A 224 8.27 -5.32 -26.72
N GLU A 225 8.06 -4.33 -25.86
CA GLU A 225 8.57 -4.33 -24.48
C GLU A 225 7.82 -5.30 -23.56
N LEU A 226 6.52 -5.52 -23.80
CA LEU A 226 5.68 -6.39 -22.99
C LEU A 226 6.13 -7.86 -23.08
N GLU A 227 6.52 -8.33 -24.26
CA GLU A 227 6.99 -9.71 -24.45
C GLU A 227 8.25 -10.00 -23.63
N LYS A 228 9.20 -9.06 -23.62
CA LYS A 228 10.44 -9.17 -22.84
C LYS A 228 10.18 -9.12 -21.35
N VAL A 229 9.23 -8.28 -20.93
CA VAL A 229 8.77 -8.23 -19.55
C VAL A 229 8.22 -9.60 -19.17
N LEU A 230 7.28 -10.15 -19.93
CA LEU A 230 6.66 -11.44 -19.64
C LEU A 230 7.66 -12.60 -19.58
N GLU A 231 8.61 -12.64 -20.52
CA GLU A 231 9.70 -13.61 -20.48
C GLU A 231 10.52 -13.48 -19.19
N THR A 232 10.82 -12.26 -18.76
CA THR A 232 11.54 -12.01 -17.50
C THR A 232 10.69 -12.44 -16.29
N MET A 233 9.40 -12.14 -16.29
CA MET A 233 8.47 -12.48 -15.21
C MET A 233 8.36 -14.00 -15.00
N VAL A 234 8.22 -14.75 -16.09
CA VAL A 234 8.10 -16.23 -16.07
C VAL A 234 9.40 -16.91 -15.65
N ASN A 235 10.54 -16.25 -15.79
CA ASN A 235 11.84 -16.81 -15.40
C ASN A 235 12.23 -16.50 -13.94
N LEU A 236 11.50 -15.63 -13.25
CA LEU A 236 11.79 -15.25 -11.86
C LEU A 236 10.89 -15.99 -10.88
N ASP A 237 11.43 -16.36 -9.72
CA ASP A 237 10.64 -16.94 -8.64
C ASP A 237 9.65 -15.90 -8.09
N PRO A 238 8.36 -16.25 -7.89
CA PRO A 238 7.40 -15.36 -7.28
C PRO A 238 7.75 -15.13 -5.80
N PRO A 239 7.56 -13.92 -5.26
CA PRO A 239 7.83 -13.67 -3.84
C PRO A 239 6.82 -14.41 -2.95
N GLU A 240 7.30 -14.90 -1.80
CA GLU A 240 6.51 -15.76 -0.92
C GLU A 240 5.25 -15.07 -0.39
N LYS A 241 4.14 -15.82 -0.30
CA LYS A 241 2.86 -15.38 0.27
C LYS A 241 2.34 -14.08 -0.34
N ALA A 242 2.34 -14.04 -1.67
CA ALA A 242 1.89 -12.87 -2.38
C ALA A 242 1.25 -13.19 -3.72
N ILE A 243 0.46 -12.23 -4.20
CA ILE A 243 -0.34 -12.32 -5.42
C ILE A 243 0.03 -11.13 -6.30
N CYS A 244 0.43 -11.38 -7.56
CA CYS A 244 0.67 -10.31 -8.51
C CYS A 244 -0.66 -9.81 -9.07
N ASP A 245 -1.05 -8.56 -8.76
CA ASP A 245 -2.31 -7.98 -9.26
C ASP A 245 -2.09 -7.06 -10.47
N TYR A 246 -1.00 -6.30 -10.46
CA TYR A 246 -0.73 -5.27 -11.46
C TYR A 246 0.66 -5.38 -12.06
N LEU A 247 0.77 -5.00 -13.33
CA LEU A 247 2.01 -4.88 -14.07
C LEU A 247 2.05 -3.53 -14.79
N LEU A 248 3.11 -2.77 -14.58
CA LEU A 248 3.39 -1.51 -15.27
C LEU A 248 4.49 -1.75 -16.31
N VAL A 249 4.24 -1.39 -17.57
CA VAL A 249 5.21 -1.46 -18.67
C VAL A 249 5.17 -0.14 -19.43
N GLY A 250 6.25 0.64 -19.36
CA GLY A 250 6.24 2.01 -19.87
C GLY A 250 5.15 2.85 -19.18
N ASP A 251 4.27 3.43 -19.98
CA ASP A 251 3.14 4.25 -19.52
C ASP A 251 1.84 3.44 -19.33
N ASP A 252 1.88 2.14 -19.60
CA ASP A 252 0.71 1.27 -19.59
C ASP A 252 0.60 0.46 -18.29
N LEU A 253 -0.61 0.40 -17.74
CA LEU A 253 -0.98 -0.46 -16.62
C LEU A 253 -1.78 -1.66 -17.12
N TYR A 254 -1.38 -2.84 -16.67
CA TYR A 254 -2.04 -4.11 -16.93
C TYR A 254 -2.52 -4.74 -15.63
N ILE A 255 -3.71 -5.32 -15.66
CA ILE A 255 -4.25 -6.14 -14.58
C ILE A 255 -3.97 -7.60 -14.92
N ILE A 256 -3.40 -8.33 -13.96
CA ILE A 256 -3.19 -9.77 -14.06
C ILE A 256 -4.44 -10.47 -13.54
N LEU A 257 -5.08 -11.27 -14.40
CA LEU A 257 -6.25 -12.08 -14.11
C LEU A 257 -5.90 -13.56 -14.19
N GLY A 258 -6.63 -14.41 -13.45
CA GLY A 258 -6.44 -15.86 -13.42
C GLY A 258 -6.27 -16.41 -12.00
N ASP A 259 -6.25 -17.74 -11.88
CA ASP A 259 -6.12 -18.42 -10.59
C ASP A 259 -4.65 -18.56 -10.15
N SER A 260 -3.74 -18.56 -11.12
CA SER A 260 -2.29 -18.76 -10.92
C SER A 260 -1.52 -17.44 -10.68
N LYS A 261 -2.13 -16.43 -10.04
CA LYS A 261 -1.46 -15.15 -9.73
C LYS A 261 -0.30 -15.26 -8.73
N GLN A 262 -0.25 -16.34 -7.96
CA GLN A 262 0.84 -16.64 -7.04
C GLN A 262 2.06 -17.23 -7.77
N ASP A 263 1.86 -17.86 -8.93
CA ASP A 263 2.92 -18.52 -9.68
C ASP A 263 2.75 -18.31 -11.18
N LEU A 264 3.26 -17.16 -11.63
CA LEU A 264 3.18 -16.70 -13.02
C LEU A 264 3.91 -17.64 -13.99
N ARG A 265 4.77 -18.53 -13.49
CA ARG A 265 5.52 -19.52 -14.28
C ARG A 265 4.63 -20.55 -14.97
N LYS A 266 3.44 -20.77 -14.42
CA LYS A 266 2.45 -21.68 -15.02
C LYS A 266 1.90 -21.15 -16.34
N GLY A 267 2.03 -19.84 -16.61
CA GLY A 267 1.51 -19.22 -17.84
C GLY A 267 -0.03 -19.15 -17.90
N GLU A 268 -0.73 -19.55 -16.83
CA GLU A 268 -2.19 -19.56 -16.73
C GLU A 268 -2.72 -18.22 -16.22
N PHE A 269 -2.28 -17.12 -16.84
CA PHE A 269 -2.77 -15.78 -16.50
C PHE A 269 -3.15 -15.01 -17.77
N LYS A 270 -4.07 -14.06 -17.61
CA LYS A 270 -4.49 -13.13 -18.66
C LYS A 270 -4.09 -11.72 -18.25
N LEU A 271 -3.67 -10.92 -19.23
CA LEU A 271 -3.39 -9.51 -19.05
C LEU A 271 -4.49 -8.68 -19.67
N GLU A 272 -5.04 -7.75 -18.90
CA GLU A 272 -5.99 -6.76 -19.39
C GLU A 272 -5.38 -5.37 -19.25
N ARG A 273 -5.25 -4.64 -20.36
CA ARG A 273 -4.73 -3.26 -20.35
C ARG A 273 -5.80 -2.32 -19.82
N VAL A 274 -5.44 -1.48 -18.86
CA VAL A 274 -6.32 -0.43 -18.33
C VAL A 274 -6.18 0.80 -19.21
N SER A 275 -7.25 1.17 -19.92
CA SER A 275 -7.25 2.33 -20.82
C SER A 275 -7.30 3.67 -20.08
N ASN A 276 -8.03 3.73 -18.96
CA ASN A 276 -8.25 4.95 -18.19
C ASN A 276 -7.56 4.82 -16.83
N LEU A 277 -6.36 5.37 -16.71
CA LEU A 277 -5.65 5.45 -15.43
C LEU A 277 -6.34 6.48 -14.52
N PRO A 278 -6.67 6.14 -13.27
CA PRO A 278 -7.15 7.12 -12.32
C PRO A 278 -6.03 8.11 -12.00
N GLU A 279 -6.30 9.41 -12.15
CA GLU A 279 -5.38 10.45 -11.67
C GLU A 279 -5.38 10.50 -10.14
N GLY A 280 -4.18 10.62 -9.55
CA GLY A 280 -4.02 10.85 -8.12
C GLY A 280 -3.09 9.87 -7.42
N VAL A 281 -3.27 9.74 -6.10
CA VAL A 281 -2.42 8.90 -5.25
C VAL A 281 -3.01 7.50 -5.21
N PHE A 282 -2.22 6.50 -5.63
CA PHE A 282 -2.56 5.08 -5.49
C PHE A 282 -1.95 4.55 -4.18
N PRO A 283 -2.75 4.28 -3.12
CA PRO A 283 -2.24 3.77 -1.87
C PRO A 283 -1.80 2.31 -2.04
N ALA A 284 -0.49 2.09 -2.09
CA ALA A 284 0.14 0.79 -2.31
C ALA A 284 0.68 0.15 -1.01
N GLU A 285 0.11 0.46 0.16
CA GLU A 285 0.64 0.05 1.47
C GLU A 285 0.78 -1.48 1.63
N ASN A 286 -0.13 -2.23 1.02
CA ASN A 286 -0.14 -3.70 1.05
C ASN A 286 0.57 -4.34 -0.15
N TYR A 287 1.22 -3.53 -0.98
CA TYR A 287 1.95 -3.98 -2.14
C TYR A 287 3.45 -3.91 -1.90
N PHE A 288 4.21 -4.85 -2.45
CA PHE A 288 5.64 -4.70 -2.63
C PHE A 288 5.93 -4.61 -4.14
N PRO A 289 6.56 -3.50 -4.59
CA PRO A 289 6.94 -3.37 -5.98
C PRO A 289 8.17 -4.23 -6.28
N ARG A 290 8.13 -5.01 -7.36
CA ARG A 290 9.30 -5.70 -7.91
C ARG A 290 9.69 -5.06 -9.24
N ILE A 291 10.90 -4.52 -9.31
CA ILE A 291 11.42 -3.86 -10.51
C ILE A 291 12.09 -4.90 -11.40
N LEU A 292 11.68 -4.98 -12.65
CA LEU A 292 12.26 -5.86 -13.67
C LEU A 292 13.30 -5.06 -14.45
N VAL A 293 14.56 -5.49 -14.43
CA VAL A 293 15.69 -4.76 -15.04
C VAL A 293 16.40 -5.66 -16.05
N SER A 294 16.71 -5.12 -17.23
CA SER A 294 17.56 -5.78 -18.23
C SER A 294 18.48 -4.77 -18.91
N LYS A 295 19.77 -5.10 -19.01
CA LYS A 295 20.81 -4.22 -19.62
C LYS A 295 20.78 -2.79 -19.05
N ASN A 296 20.67 -2.67 -17.73
CA ASN A 296 20.55 -1.40 -16.99
C ASN A 296 19.35 -0.52 -17.38
N LYS A 297 18.30 -1.11 -17.99
CA LYS A 297 17.03 -0.45 -18.26
C LYS A 297 15.92 -1.11 -17.46
N ILE A 298 15.03 -0.30 -16.89
CA ILE A 298 13.80 -0.79 -16.27
C ILE A 298 12.88 -1.23 -17.40
N LEU A 299 12.49 -2.51 -17.39
CA LEU A 299 11.54 -3.07 -18.34
C LEU A 299 10.09 -2.89 -17.85
N GLY A 300 9.87 -3.05 -16.55
CA GLY A 300 8.55 -2.93 -15.95
C GLY A 300 8.59 -3.05 -14.43
N ILE A 301 7.43 -2.82 -13.81
CA ILE A 301 7.23 -2.90 -12.36
C ILE A 301 6.03 -3.78 -12.09
N GLU A 302 6.22 -4.82 -11.29
CA GLU A 302 5.14 -5.64 -10.79
C GLU A 302 4.69 -5.16 -9.41
N LEU A 303 3.39 -5.14 -9.15
CA LEU A 303 2.83 -4.86 -7.83
C LEU A 303 2.25 -6.14 -7.25
N TRP A 304 2.92 -6.67 -6.23
CA TRP A 304 2.51 -7.88 -5.53
C TRP A 304 1.81 -7.54 -4.22
N LYS A 305 0.59 -8.00 -4.08
CA LYS A 305 -0.21 -7.87 -2.87
C LYS A 305 0.21 -8.91 -1.84
N ARG A 306 0.47 -8.47 -0.61
CA ARG A 306 0.69 -9.36 0.53
C ARG A 306 -0.61 -10.10 0.87
N THR A 307 -0.54 -11.42 1.00
CA THR A 307 -1.65 -12.27 1.47
C THR A 307 -1.45 -12.72 2.91
#